data_AF-W4QYE6-F1
#
_entry.id   AF-W4QYE6-F1
#
_cell.length_a   1.000
_cell.length_b   1.000
_cell.length_c   1.000
_cell.angle_alpha   90.00
_cell.angle_beta   90.00
_cell.angle_gamma   90.00
#
_symmetry.space_group_name_H-M   'P 1'
#
loop_
_entity.id
_entity.type
_entity.pdbx_description
1 polymer ?
#
loop_
_entity_poly.entity_id
_entity_poly.type
_entity_poly.pdbx_seq_one_letter_code
_entity_poly.pdbx_strand_id
1 'polypeptide(L)'
;MQILMFIILGLLVFPSQFLSFDIIVKGLLLSVILIFIARPIAVSLSTINMGFGVKEKVFLSWAGLKGAVPIVLATFPMTMGLENSQLFFNVVFFVVLTSALIQGSTISIVAEKLGLHGPKKVEAPHTLELVSIGKANAEIIEYEVNEQSTITGQKLKELNFPKDVLISAIIRTGDLLTPHGDTIIKTEDILYILVSKKSKKELKDFLNKRKDVVNHSDCEISKE
;
A
#
# COMPACT_ATOMS: atom_id res chain seq x y z
N MET A 1 -2.40 -20.51 -3.43
CA MET A 1 -1.96 -21.64 -2.60
C MET A 1 -2.76 -21.75 -1.29
N GLN A 2 -2.81 -20.73 -0.43
CA GLN A 2 -3.50 -20.81 0.87
C GLN A 2 -5.02 -21.09 0.77
N ILE A 3 -5.71 -20.49 -0.21
CA ILE A 3 -7.15 -20.71 -0.45
C ILE A 3 -7.43 -22.17 -0.85
N LEU A 4 -6.62 -22.74 -1.73
CA LEU A 4 -6.74 -24.14 -2.15
C LEU A 4 -6.60 -25.09 -0.95
N MET A 5 -5.67 -24.79 -0.05
CA MET A 5 -5.46 -25.58 1.17
C MET A 5 -6.64 -25.50 2.13
N PHE A 6 -7.25 -24.32 2.30
CA PHE A 6 -8.48 -24.18 3.08
C PHE A 6 -9.65 -24.95 2.46
N ILE A 7 -9.77 -24.95 1.12
CA ILE A 7 -10.81 -25.70 0.41
C ILE A 7 -10.61 -27.22 0.60
N ILE A 8 -9.40 -27.74 0.38
CA ILE A 8 -9.08 -29.17 0.52
C ILE A 8 -9.31 -29.64 1.96
N LEU A 9 -8.80 -28.90 2.95
CA LEU A 9 -8.94 -29.27 4.36
C LEU A 9 -10.38 -29.08 4.87
N GLY A 10 -11.13 -28.13 4.31
CA GLY A 10 -12.56 -27.99 4.57
C GLY A 10 -13.40 -29.12 3.99
N LEU A 11 -13.00 -29.70 2.85
CA LEU A 11 -13.65 -30.88 2.28
C LEU A 11 -13.35 -32.18 3.06
N LEU A 12 -12.25 -32.22 3.81
CA LEU A 12 -11.87 -33.34 4.68
C LEU A 12 -12.70 -33.39 5.99
N VAL A 13 -13.46 -32.34 6.27
CA VAL A 13 -14.30 -32.19 7.46
C VAL A 13 -15.70 -32.75 7.19
N PHE A 14 -16.12 -33.78 7.94
CA PHE A 14 -17.42 -34.47 7.81
C PHE A 14 -18.50 -34.01 8.82
N PRO A 15 -19.35 -33.00 8.57
CA PRO A 15 -20.16 -32.28 9.58
C PRO A 15 -20.97 -33.13 10.59
N SER A 16 -21.31 -34.38 10.24
CA SER A 16 -22.04 -35.33 11.09
C SER A 16 -21.28 -35.79 12.34
N GLN A 17 -19.95 -35.80 12.34
CA GLN A 17 -19.11 -36.13 13.53
C GLN A 17 -18.81 -34.90 14.42
N PHE A 18 -19.32 -33.72 14.04
CA PHE A 18 -18.86 -32.40 14.52
C PHE A 18 -19.85 -31.73 15.47
N LEU A 19 -21.13 -32.14 15.42
CA LEU A 19 -22.22 -31.55 16.20
C LEU A 19 -22.46 -32.24 17.56
N SER A 20 -21.45 -32.93 18.08
CA SER A 20 -21.49 -33.37 19.49
C SER A 20 -21.26 -32.13 20.36
N PHE A 21 -22.29 -31.74 21.11
CA PHE A 21 -22.32 -30.51 21.93
C PHE A 21 -21.08 -30.36 22.84
N ASP A 22 -20.54 -31.47 23.34
CA ASP A 22 -19.35 -31.52 24.20
C ASP A 22 -18.06 -31.05 23.50
N ILE A 23 -17.87 -31.38 22.21
CA ILE A 23 -16.66 -31.05 21.44
C ILE A 23 -16.64 -29.56 21.08
N ILE A 24 -17.80 -29.03 20.68
CA ILE A 24 -17.95 -27.60 20.37
C ILE A 24 -17.66 -26.77 21.62
N VAL A 25 -18.21 -27.15 22.77
CA VAL A 25 -18.01 -26.41 24.03
C VAL A 25 -16.55 -26.46 24.46
N LYS A 26 -15.89 -27.64 24.44
CA LYS A 26 -14.47 -27.77 24.79
C LYS A 26 -13.56 -27.01 23.84
N GLY A 27 -13.80 -27.09 22.52
CA GLY A 27 -13.01 -26.39 21.50
C GLY A 27 -13.21 -24.87 21.56
N LEU A 28 -14.44 -24.40 21.80
CA LEU A 28 -14.75 -22.99 21.99
C LEU A 28 -14.07 -22.44 23.25
N LEU A 29 -14.18 -23.15 24.37
CA LEU A 29 -13.59 -22.77 25.64
C LEU A 29 -12.05 -22.68 25.53
N LEU A 30 -11.42 -23.67 24.88
CA LEU A 30 -9.98 -23.63 24.59
C LEU A 30 -9.61 -22.44 23.68
N SER A 31 -10.41 -22.18 22.65
CA SER A 31 -10.20 -21.03 21.75
C SER A 31 -10.23 -19.71 22.52
N VAL A 32 -11.22 -19.53 23.39
CA VAL A 32 -11.40 -18.33 24.21
C VAL A 32 -10.21 -18.16 25.14
N ILE A 33 -9.78 -19.22 25.84
CA ILE A 33 -8.60 -19.16 26.72
C ILE A 33 -7.35 -18.78 25.93
N LEU A 34 -7.11 -19.40 24.77
CA LEU A 34 -5.93 -19.09 23.95
C LEU A 34 -5.95 -17.66 23.41
N ILE A 35 -7.13 -17.14 23.04
CA ILE A 35 -7.27 -15.81 22.45
C ILE A 35 -7.24 -14.70 23.51
N PHE A 36 -7.92 -14.88 24.65
CA PHE A 36 -8.09 -13.84 25.66
C PHE A 36 -7.07 -13.92 26.81
N ILE A 37 -6.42 -15.06 27.02
CA ILE A 37 -5.46 -15.24 28.12
C ILE A 37 -4.06 -15.47 27.56
N ALA A 38 -3.84 -16.60 26.86
CA ALA A 38 -2.50 -16.99 26.44
C ALA A 38 -1.85 -15.92 25.54
N ARG A 39 -2.65 -15.32 24.65
CA ARG A 39 -2.15 -14.40 23.65
C ARG A 39 -1.83 -13.00 24.18
N PRO A 40 -2.68 -12.33 24.99
CA PRO A 40 -2.30 -11.09 25.65
C PRO A 40 -1.07 -11.24 26.54
N ILE A 41 -0.94 -12.38 27.24
CA ILE A 41 0.25 -12.68 28.04
C ILE A 41 1.49 -12.79 27.15
N ALA A 42 1.43 -13.59 26.07
CA ALA A 42 2.55 -13.76 25.15
C ALA A 42 2.98 -12.44 24.49
N VAL A 43 2.02 -11.61 24.06
CA VAL A 43 2.30 -10.30 23.46
C VAL A 43 2.84 -9.31 24.49
N SER A 44 2.30 -9.31 25.71
CA SER A 44 2.78 -8.43 26.77
C SER A 44 4.23 -8.76 27.14
N LEU A 45 4.56 -10.06 27.26
CA LEU A 45 5.92 -10.55 27.50
C LEU A 45 6.89 -10.25 26.35
N SER A 46 6.46 -10.43 25.10
CA SER A 46 7.34 -10.19 23.95
C SER A 46 7.62 -8.70 23.70
N THR A 47 6.73 -7.80 24.17
CA THR A 47 6.81 -6.36 23.93
C THR A 47 7.30 -5.54 25.13
N ILE A 48 7.77 -6.18 26.21
CA ILE A 48 8.21 -5.48 27.45
C ILE A 48 9.25 -4.38 27.16
N ASN A 49 10.15 -4.60 26.20
CA ASN A 49 11.27 -3.68 25.93
C ASN A 49 11.15 -2.88 24.62
N MET A 50 9.97 -2.83 24.00
CA MET A 50 9.79 -2.23 22.66
C MET A 50 9.04 -0.89 22.65
N GLY A 51 8.67 -0.35 23.82
CA GLY A 51 8.06 1.00 23.91
C GLY A 51 6.60 1.10 23.45
N PHE A 52 5.93 -0.02 23.15
CA PHE A 52 4.53 0.00 22.70
C PHE A 52 3.56 0.48 23.78
N GLY A 53 2.62 1.34 23.39
CA GLY A 53 1.52 1.82 24.23
C GLY A 53 0.50 0.72 24.54
N VAL A 54 -0.31 0.91 25.58
CA VAL A 54 -1.33 -0.08 26.02
C VAL A 54 -2.32 -0.39 24.90
N LYS A 55 -2.73 0.61 24.12
CA LYS A 55 -3.65 0.43 22.97
C LYS A 55 -3.03 -0.44 21.86
N GLU A 56 -1.74 -0.25 21.58
CA GLU A 56 -0.99 -1.02 20.58
C GLU A 56 -0.81 -2.47 21.03
N LYS A 57 -0.51 -2.71 22.30
CA LYS A 57 -0.42 -4.06 22.87
C LYS A 57 -1.75 -4.81 22.79
N VAL A 58 -2.86 -4.13 23.11
CA VAL A 58 -4.22 -4.69 22.97
C VAL A 58 -4.51 -5.03 21.51
N PHE A 59 -4.21 -4.13 20.58
CA PHE A 59 -4.39 -4.40 19.15
C PHE A 59 -3.53 -5.57 18.66
N LEU A 60 -2.26 -5.63 19.02
CA LEU A 60 -1.34 -6.70 18.66
C LEU A 60 -1.78 -8.06 19.24
N SER A 61 -2.35 -8.05 20.45
CA SER A 61 -2.96 -9.25 21.06
C SER A 61 -4.23 -9.72 20.36
N TRP A 62 -4.94 -8.81 19.68
CA TRP A 62 -6.16 -9.10 18.93
C TRP A 62 -5.88 -9.50 17.46
N ALA A 63 -4.92 -8.83 16.81
CA ALA A 63 -4.72 -8.80 15.34
C ALA A 63 -4.00 -10.01 14.71
N GLY A 64 -4.24 -11.21 15.20
CA GLY A 64 -3.41 -12.39 14.90
C GLY A 64 -4.29 -13.50 14.40
N LEU A 65 -4.60 -13.35 13.12
CA LEU A 65 -5.35 -14.30 12.34
C LEU A 65 -4.61 -15.62 12.34
N LYS A 66 -5.28 -16.67 12.80
CA LYS A 66 -4.76 -18.02 12.65
C LYS A 66 -4.82 -18.37 11.17
N GLY A 67 -3.64 -18.60 10.59
CA GLY A 67 -3.51 -18.99 9.21
C GLY A 67 -3.87 -20.46 9.00
N ALA A 68 -3.38 -20.98 7.88
CA ALA A 68 -3.72 -22.33 7.45
C ALA A 68 -2.78 -23.39 8.11
N VAL A 69 -1.65 -22.95 8.68
CA VAL A 69 -0.63 -23.80 9.31
C VAL A 69 -1.17 -24.71 10.43
N PRO A 70 -1.95 -24.24 11.42
CA PRO A 70 -2.43 -25.11 12.49
C PRO A 70 -3.32 -26.26 11.97
N ILE A 71 -4.08 -26.03 10.90
CA ILE A 71 -4.94 -27.05 10.29
C ILE A 71 -4.07 -28.16 9.67
N VAL A 72 -2.96 -27.80 9.00
CA VAL A 72 -1.99 -28.79 8.49
C VAL A 72 -1.34 -29.55 9.63
N LEU A 73 -0.91 -28.85 10.69
CA LEU A 73 -0.30 -29.54 11.84
C LEU A 73 -1.28 -30.52 12.50
N ALA A 74 -2.57 -30.23 12.45
CA ALA A 74 -3.60 -31.10 12.99
C ALA A 74 -3.90 -32.33 12.11
N THR A 75 -3.41 -32.41 10.86
CA THR A 75 -3.49 -33.64 10.07
C THR A 75 -2.41 -34.65 10.45
N PHE A 76 -1.32 -34.23 11.08
CA PHE A 76 -0.24 -35.14 11.48
C PHE A 76 -0.69 -36.28 12.42
N PRO A 77 -1.48 -36.02 13.49
CA PRO A 77 -2.06 -37.08 14.31
C PRO A 77 -2.90 -38.09 13.52
N MET A 78 -3.61 -37.63 12.48
CA MET A 78 -4.42 -38.50 11.62
C MET A 78 -3.54 -39.39 10.74
N THR A 79 -2.48 -38.82 10.16
CA THR A 79 -1.51 -39.59 9.36
C THR A 79 -0.73 -40.63 10.18
N MET A 80 -0.55 -40.38 11.48
CA MET A 80 0.10 -41.30 12.41
C MET A 80 -0.86 -42.32 13.04
N GLY A 81 -2.15 -42.27 12.72
CA GLY A 81 -3.14 -43.22 13.24
C GLY A 81 -3.38 -43.13 14.74
N LEU A 82 -3.14 -41.96 15.37
CA LEU A 82 -3.33 -41.79 16.80
C LEU A 82 -4.82 -41.88 17.18
N GLU A 83 -5.10 -42.45 18.36
CA GLU A 83 -6.44 -42.43 18.95
C GLU A 83 -6.93 -40.98 19.11
N ASN A 84 -8.21 -40.74 18.85
CA ASN A 84 -8.82 -39.40 18.88
C ASN A 84 -8.20 -38.36 17.92
N SER A 85 -7.39 -38.77 16.93
CA SER A 85 -6.79 -37.88 15.92
C SER A 85 -7.81 -37.01 15.19
N GLN A 86 -8.97 -37.59 14.84
CA GLN A 86 -10.09 -36.85 14.23
C GLN A 86 -10.62 -35.74 15.15
N LEU A 87 -10.67 -35.97 16.47
CA LEU A 87 -11.13 -34.99 17.44
C LEU A 87 -10.17 -33.80 17.50
N PHE A 88 -8.86 -34.04 17.54
CA PHE A 88 -7.85 -32.97 17.50
C PHE A 88 -7.93 -32.14 16.22
N PHE A 89 -8.05 -32.80 15.06
CA PHE A 89 -8.22 -32.12 13.77
C PHE A 89 -9.46 -31.23 13.76
N ASN A 90 -10.60 -31.77 14.19
CA ASN A 90 -11.88 -31.05 14.20
C ASN A 90 -11.84 -29.83 15.15
N VAL A 91 -11.27 -29.98 16.35
CA VAL A 91 -11.12 -28.88 17.32
C VAL A 91 -10.24 -27.78 16.76
N VAL A 92 -9.08 -28.12 16.19
CA VAL A 92 -8.16 -27.12 15.63
C VAL A 92 -8.79 -26.43 14.42
N PHE A 93 -9.44 -27.19 13.53
CA PHE A 93 -10.15 -26.63 12.38
C PHE A 93 -11.23 -25.62 12.82
N PHE A 94 -12.07 -25.99 13.79
CA PHE A 94 -13.13 -25.11 14.30
C PHE A 94 -12.58 -23.84 14.96
N VAL A 95 -11.51 -23.99 15.75
CA VAL A 95 -10.81 -22.87 16.39
C VAL A 95 -10.24 -21.90 15.33
N VAL A 96 -9.60 -22.43 14.29
CA VAL A 96 -9.02 -21.62 13.20
C VAL A 96 -10.13 -20.93 12.42
N LEU A 97 -11.15 -21.67 11.95
CA LEU A 97 -12.27 -21.14 11.19
C LEU A 97 -13.00 -20.03 11.96
N THR A 98 -13.40 -20.29 13.20
CA THR A 98 -14.11 -19.33 14.05
C THR A 98 -13.24 -18.09 14.33
N SER A 99 -11.95 -18.27 14.60
CA SER A 99 -11.04 -17.14 14.80
C SER A 99 -10.82 -16.33 13.52
N ALA A 100 -10.70 -16.97 12.36
CA ALA A 100 -10.51 -16.29 11.09
C ALA A 100 -11.75 -15.48 10.69
N LEU A 101 -12.95 -16.01 10.92
CA LEU A 101 -14.21 -15.30 10.68
C LEU A 101 -14.39 -14.11 11.64
N ILE A 102 -14.23 -14.34 12.95
CA ILE A 102 -14.43 -13.30 13.97
C ILE A 102 -13.31 -12.26 13.91
N GLN A 103 -12.05 -12.68 14.01
CA GLN A 103 -10.92 -11.74 14.02
C GLN A 103 -10.71 -11.11 12.65
N GLY A 104 -10.96 -11.83 11.54
CA GLY A 104 -10.80 -11.29 10.18
C GLY A 104 -11.71 -10.11 9.91
N SER A 105 -12.96 -10.21 10.35
CA SER A 105 -13.92 -9.11 10.25
C SER A 105 -13.69 -8.01 11.32
N THR A 106 -13.24 -8.39 12.51
CA THR A 106 -13.16 -7.47 13.66
C THR A 106 -11.85 -6.68 13.74
N ILE A 107 -10.79 -7.09 13.04
CA ILE A 107 -9.48 -6.40 13.08
C ILE A 107 -9.59 -4.94 12.63
N SER A 108 -10.27 -4.67 11.51
CA SER A 108 -10.43 -3.30 10.99
C SER A 108 -11.20 -2.42 11.97
N ILE A 109 -12.27 -2.95 12.58
CA ILE A 109 -13.11 -2.24 13.54
C ILE A 109 -12.33 -1.93 14.83
N VAL A 110 -11.54 -2.88 15.33
CA VAL A 110 -10.75 -2.70 16.55
C VAL A 110 -9.59 -1.73 16.31
N ALA A 111 -8.97 -1.75 15.12
CA ALA A 111 -7.97 -0.75 14.73
C ALA A 111 -8.55 0.67 14.74
N GLU A 112 -9.76 0.84 14.21
CA GLU A 112 -10.49 2.11 14.18
C GLU A 112 -10.82 2.58 15.61
N LYS A 113 -11.42 1.72 16.43
CA LYS A 113 -11.82 2.03 17.81
C LYS A 113 -10.64 2.37 18.72
N LEU A 114 -9.48 1.77 18.49
CA LEU A 114 -8.26 2.05 19.26
C LEU A 114 -7.52 3.31 18.77
N GLY A 115 -7.96 3.92 17.68
CA GLY A 115 -7.29 5.10 17.10
C GLY A 115 -5.91 4.76 16.54
N LEU A 116 -5.69 3.50 16.13
CA LEU A 116 -4.44 3.01 15.55
C LEU A 116 -4.45 3.01 14.02
N HIS A 117 -5.48 3.59 13.42
CA HIS A 117 -5.41 4.00 12.03
C HIS A 117 -4.40 5.14 11.95
N GLY A 118 -3.41 5.01 11.07
CA GLY A 118 -2.63 6.18 10.66
C GLY A 118 -3.60 7.26 10.16
N PRO A 119 -3.20 8.55 10.17
CA PRO A 119 -4.02 9.59 9.54
C PRO A 119 -4.45 9.03 8.20
N LYS A 120 -5.77 8.99 7.94
CA LYS A 120 -6.31 8.56 6.64
C LYS A 120 -5.44 9.28 5.64
N LYS A 121 -4.53 8.55 4.99
CA LYS A 121 -3.68 9.15 3.96
C LYS A 121 -4.74 9.80 3.11
N VAL A 122 -4.70 11.12 3.00
CA VAL A 122 -5.58 11.81 2.07
C VAL A 122 -5.12 11.19 0.76
N GLU A 123 -5.79 10.12 0.35
CA GLU A 123 -5.83 9.69 -1.02
C GLU A 123 -6.39 10.95 -1.64
N ALA A 124 -5.47 11.77 -2.16
CA ALA A 124 -5.84 12.88 -3.00
C ALA A 124 -6.93 12.31 -3.90
N PRO A 125 -8.13 12.90 -3.98
CA PRO A 125 -9.23 12.38 -4.80
C PRO A 125 -8.91 12.26 -6.31
N HIS A 126 -7.63 12.24 -6.72
CA HIS A 126 -7.13 12.40 -8.06
C HIS A 126 -6.32 11.20 -8.59
N THR A 127 -6.12 10.11 -7.85
CA THR A 127 -5.52 8.90 -8.45
C THR A 127 -6.51 8.16 -9.36
N LEU A 128 -7.83 8.35 -9.19
CA LEU A 128 -8.85 7.69 -10.02
C LEU A 128 -8.89 8.17 -11.48
N GLU A 129 -8.35 9.35 -11.81
CA GLU A 129 -8.37 9.84 -13.21
C GLU A 129 -7.13 9.48 -14.02
N LEU A 130 -6.05 8.98 -13.40
CA LEU A 130 -4.83 8.58 -14.12
C LEU A 130 -4.95 7.21 -14.81
N VAL A 131 -5.80 6.32 -14.31
CA VAL A 131 -6.03 5.00 -14.91
C VAL A 131 -6.88 5.10 -16.20
N SER A 132 -7.74 6.11 -16.32
CA SER A 132 -8.57 6.33 -17.51
C SER A 132 -7.77 6.90 -18.70
N ILE A 133 -6.69 7.63 -18.44
CA ILE A 133 -5.83 8.21 -19.49
C ILE A 133 -5.11 7.10 -20.30
N GLY A 134 -4.89 5.94 -19.69
CA GLY A 134 -4.36 4.75 -20.37
C GLY A 134 -5.22 4.27 -21.55
N LYS A 135 -6.55 4.48 -21.50
CA LYS A 135 -7.48 4.22 -22.63
C LYS A 135 -7.53 5.38 -23.63
N ALA A 136 -7.19 6.60 -23.22
CA ALA A 136 -7.26 7.82 -24.04
C ALA A 136 -5.96 8.16 -24.80
N ASN A 137 -4.97 7.25 -24.85
CA ASN A 137 -3.66 7.48 -25.49
C ASN A 137 -2.90 8.72 -25.00
N ALA A 138 -3.16 9.17 -23.77
CA ALA A 138 -2.43 10.25 -23.13
C ALA A 138 -1.79 9.76 -21.81
N GLU A 139 -0.83 10.51 -21.31
CA GLU A 139 -0.11 10.24 -20.07
C GLU A 139 0.20 11.58 -19.39
N ILE A 140 0.22 11.61 -18.06
CA ILE A 140 0.75 12.75 -17.31
C ILE A 140 2.21 12.44 -16.96
N ILE A 141 3.10 13.37 -17.26
CA ILE A 141 4.50 13.32 -16.84
C ILE A 141 4.76 14.42 -15.82
N GLU A 142 5.66 14.12 -14.89
CA GLU A 142 6.21 15.09 -13.94
C GLU A 142 7.57 15.53 -14.47
N TYR A 143 7.80 16.84 -14.53
CA TYR A 143 9.08 17.43 -14.94
C TYR A 143 9.52 18.50 -13.93
N GLU A 144 10.67 18.27 -13.32
CA GLU A 144 11.34 19.23 -12.44
C GLU A 144 12.17 20.21 -13.27
N VAL A 145 11.92 21.50 -13.08
CA VAL A 145 12.58 22.56 -13.84
C VAL A 145 13.96 22.84 -13.25
N ASN A 146 14.98 22.51 -14.04
CA ASN A 146 16.38 22.81 -13.71
C ASN A 146 16.82 24.19 -14.22
N GLU A 147 17.84 24.77 -13.60
CA GLU A 147 18.41 26.07 -14.02
C GLU A 147 18.95 26.05 -15.45
N GLN A 148 19.48 24.90 -15.88
CA GLN A 148 20.03 24.67 -17.21
C GLN A 148 18.94 24.52 -18.29
N SER A 149 17.67 24.42 -17.91
CA SER A 149 16.58 24.25 -18.89
C SER A 149 16.32 25.56 -19.65
N THR A 150 16.10 25.44 -20.96
CA THR A 150 15.75 26.59 -21.81
C THR A 150 14.44 27.25 -21.43
N ILE A 151 13.52 26.51 -20.80
CA ILE A 151 12.18 27.01 -20.41
C ILE A 151 12.20 27.89 -19.16
N THR A 152 13.28 27.86 -18.39
CA THR A 152 13.40 28.59 -17.12
C THR A 152 13.44 30.10 -17.34
N GLY A 153 12.50 30.81 -16.74
CA GLY A 153 12.32 32.26 -16.84
C GLY A 153 11.37 32.71 -17.96
N GLN A 154 10.84 31.81 -18.77
CA GLN A 154 9.89 32.13 -19.84
C GLN A 154 8.44 32.07 -19.35
N LYS A 155 7.56 32.82 -20.00
CA LYS A 155 6.10 32.67 -19.81
C LYS A 155 5.60 31.44 -20.55
N LEU A 156 4.59 30.75 -20.00
CA LEU A 156 4.01 29.57 -20.67
C LEU A 156 3.54 29.86 -22.10
N LYS A 157 3.01 31.06 -22.37
CA LYS A 157 2.55 31.45 -23.72
C LYS A 157 3.68 31.70 -24.73
N GLU A 158 4.90 31.94 -24.26
CA GLU A 158 6.08 32.19 -25.09
C GLU A 158 6.74 30.88 -25.52
N LEU A 159 6.40 29.78 -24.85
CA LEU A 159 6.92 28.45 -25.13
C LEU A 159 6.14 27.78 -26.27
N ASN A 160 6.85 27.44 -27.33
CA ASN A 160 6.31 26.67 -28.45
C ASN A 160 6.34 25.16 -28.12
N PHE A 161 5.42 24.72 -27.26
CA PHE A 161 5.27 23.30 -26.95
C PHE A 161 4.89 22.48 -28.20
N PRO A 162 5.33 21.21 -28.29
CA PRO A 162 4.86 20.27 -29.29
C PRO A 162 3.33 20.13 -29.29
N LYS A 163 2.77 19.64 -30.41
CA LYS A 163 1.33 19.38 -30.51
C LYS A 163 0.91 18.34 -29.45
N ASP A 164 -0.30 18.52 -28.92
CA ASP A 164 -0.93 17.64 -27.92
C ASP A 164 -0.19 17.59 -26.57
N VAL A 165 0.29 18.74 -26.11
CA VAL A 165 0.92 18.96 -24.80
C VAL A 165 0.12 20.02 -24.04
N LEU A 166 -0.21 19.74 -22.78
CA LEU A 166 -0.89 20.67 -21.87
C LEU A 166 -0.23 20.64 -20.49
N ILE A 167 0.18 21.81 -19.99
CA ILE A 167 0.59 21.96 -18.59
C ILE A 167 -0.69 21.97 -17.75
N SER A 168 -0.91 20.96 -16.91
CA SER A 168 -2.12 20.82 -16.09
C SER A 168 -1.98 21.48 -14.72
N ALA A 169 -0.79 21.45 -14.14
CA ALA A 169 -0.50 22.04 -12.84
C ALA A 169 0.98 22.39 -12.70
N ILE A 170 1.27 23.36 -11.84
CA ILE A 170 2.62 23.72 -11.41
C ILE A 170 2.65 23.65 -9.89
N ILE A 171 3.59 22.91 -9.31
CA ILE A 171 3.84 22.92 -7.87
C ILE A 171 5.09 23.74 -7.60
N ARG A 172 4.97 24.75 -6.74
CA ARG A 172 6.09 25.63 -6.34
C ARG A 172 6.13 25.71 -4.83
N THR A 173 7.26 25.30 -4.23
CA THR A 173 7.45 25.33 -2.77
C THR A 173 6.33 24.57 -2.02
N GLY A 174 5.76 23.53 -2.65
CA GLY A 174 4.67 22.73 -2.09
C GLY A 174 3.25 23.24 -2.38
N ASP A 175 3.09 24.45 -2.93
CA ASP A 175 1.78 25.04 -3.26
C ASP A 175 1.39 24.79 -4.72
N LEU A 176 0.10 24.50 -4.95
CA LEU A 176 -0.49 24.33 -6.27
C LEU A 176 -0.74 25.68 -6.94
N LEU A 177 -0.13 25.89 -8.10
CA LEU A 177 -0.32 27.04 -8.97
C LEU A 177 -1.01 26.62 -10.26
N THR A 178 -2.14 27.27 -10.57
CA THR A 178 -2.88 27.05 -11.82
C THR A 178 -2.14 27.70 -12.99
N PRO A 179 -1.73 26.93 -14.02
CA PRO A 179 -0.96 27.47 -15.13
C PRO A 179 -1.82 28.40 -16.01
N HIS A 180 -1.37 29.64 -16.16
CA HIS A 180 -1.92 30.61 -17.12
C HIS A 180 -0.86 30.99 -18.15
N GLY A 181 -1.27 31.57 -19.28
CA GLY A 181 -0.33 32.01 -20.33
C GLY A 181 0.74 32.99 -19.83
N ASP A 182 0.42 33.83 -18.85
CA ASP A 182 1.36 34.78 -18.23
C ASP A 182 2.15 34.22 -17.05
N THR A 183 1.91 32.96 -16.67
CA THR A 183 2.67 32.31 -15.62
C THR A 183 4.12 32.10 -16.06
N ILE A 184 5.06 32.54 -15.22
CA ILE A 184 6.50 32.42 -15.46
C ILE A 184 7.01 31.15 -14.78
N ILE A 185 7.71 30.32 -15.54
CA ILE A 185 8.35 29.09 -15.05
C ILE A 185 9.64 29.47 -14.31
N LYS A 186 9.80 28.98 -13.08
CA LYS A 186 10.98 29.18 -12.23
C LYS A 186 11.72 27.86 -12.01
N THR A 187 12.98 27.97 -11.60
CA THR A 187 13.76 26.82 -11.09
C THR A 187 13.02 26.17 -9.92
N GLU A 188 13.14 24.85 -9.79
CA GLU A 188 12.49 24.02 -8.76
C GLU A 188 10.96 23.94 -8.88
N ASP A 189 10.37 24.53 -9.92
CA ASP A 189 8.98 24.25 -10.26
C ASP A 189 8.85 22.78 -10.70
N ILE A 190 7.81 22.12 -10.21
CA ILE A 190 7.41 20.79 -10.70
C ILE A 190 6.21 20.99 -11.63
N LEU A 191 6.42 20.71 -12.91
CA LEU A 191 5.39 20.79 -13.94
C LEU A 191 4.70 19.43 -14.08
N TYR A 192 3.38 19.40 -13.93
CA TYR A 192 2.55 18.29 -14.36
C TYR A 192 2.07 18.53 -15.78
N ILE A 193 2.48 17.65 -16.70
CA ILE A 193 2.26 17.83 -18.13
C ILE A 193 1.46 16.65 -18.67
N LEU A 194 0.26 16.92 -19.17
CA LEU A 194 -0.53 15.98 -19.93
C LEU A 194 -0.02 15.95 -21.38
N VAL A 195 0.36 14.78 -21.88
CA VAL A 195 0.93 14.60 -23.21
C VAL A 195 0.37 13.35 -23.89
N SER A 196 0.14 13.42 -25.21
CA SER A 196 -0.19 12.22 -25.98
C SER A 196 0.99 11.23 -26.03
N LYS A 197 0.73 9.92 -26.08
CA LYS A 197 1.80 8.90 -26.19
C LYS A 197 2.72 9.12 -27.41
N LYS A 198 2.19 9.71 -28.48
CA LYS A 198 2.93 9.99 -29.73
C LYS A 198 3.89 11.18 -29.57
N SER A 199 3.46 12.23 -28.87
CA SER A 199 4.25 13.46 -28.68
C SER A 199 5.21 13.40 -27.49
N LYS A 200 5.15 12.33 -26.68
CA LYS A 200 5.99 12.16 -25.47
C LYS A 200 7.49 12.26 -25.77
N LYS A 201 7.96 11.70 -26.88
CA LYS A 201 9.38 11.76 -27.26
C LYS A 201 9.80 13.18 -27.59
N GLU A 202 9.02 13.86 -28.41
CA GLU A 202 9.25 15.25 -28.82
C GLU A 202 9.23 16.21 -27.63
N LEU A 203 8.31 15.99 -26.67
CA LEU A 203 8.27 16.75 -25.42
C LEU A 203 9.54 16.55 -24.59
N LYS A 204 10.02 15.31 -24.43
CA LYS A 204 11.28 15.06 -23.73
C LYS A 204 12.47 15.75 -24.40
N ASP A 205 12.52 15.71 -25.73
CA ASP A 205 13.58 16.37 -26.49
C ASP A 205 13.50 17.89 -26.33
N PHE A 206 12.30 18.47 -26.30
CA PHE A 206 12.07 19.90 -26.05
C PHE A 206 12.52 20.32 -24.65
N LEU A 207 12.12 19.58 -23.61
CA LEU A 207 12.43 19.88 -22.21
C LEU A 207 13.92 19.66 -21.86
N ASN A 208 14.61 18.78 -22.59
CA ASN A 208 16.04 18.50 -22.40
C ASN A 208 16.97 19.45 -23.16
N LYS A 209 16.42 20.41 -23.95
CA LYS A 209 17.25 21.47 -24.54
C LYS A 209 17.84 22.32 -23.42
N ARG A 210 19.15 22.21 -23.24
CA ARG A 210 19.90 23.02 -22.28
C ARG A 210 20.13 24.41 -22.87
N LYS A 211 20.19 25.42 -22.01
CA LYS A 211 20.75 26.72 -22.39
C LYS A 211 22.19 26.48 -22.84
N ASP A 212 22.50 26.87 -24.07
CA ASP A 212 23.89 26.93 -24.53
C ASP A 212 24.63 27.86 -23.59
N VAL A 213 25.55 27.31 -22.79
CA VAL A 213 26.46 28.11 -22.00
C VAL A 213 27.34 28.83 -23.00
N VAL A 214 27.06 30.12 -23.22
CA VAL A 214 27.99 31.02 -23.91
C VAL A 214 29.28 31.00 -23.08
N ASN A 215 30.31 30.30 -23.58
CA ASN A 215 31.65 30.35 -23.04
C ASN A 215 32.13 31.80 -23.09
N HIS A 216 32.10 32.48 -21.94
CA HIS A 216 32.83 33.71 -21.71
C HIS A 216 34.24 33.32 -21.26
N SER A 217 35.06 32.93 -22.21
CA SER A 217 36.49 32.73 -22.05
C SER A 217 37.12 32.91 -23.42
N ASP A 218 37.27 34.17 -23.82
CA ASP A 218 38.28 34.72 -24.75
C ASP A 218 38.05 36.25 -24.83
N CYS A 219 38.33 36.95 -23.75
CA CYS A 219 38.55 38.39 -23.74
C CYS A 219 39.77 38.63 -22.84
N GLU A 220 40.79 39.32 -23.36
CA GLU A 220 42.21 39.34 -22.92
C GLU A 220 42.97 38.13 -23.46
N ILE A 221 43.67 38.23 -24.60
CA ILE A 221 44.95 38.93 -24.78
C ILE A 221 45.02 39.53 -26.20
N SER A 222 44.94 40.87 -26.29
CA SER A 222 45.57 41.69 -27.34
C SER A 222 45.39 43.16 -26.96
N LYS A 223 46.24 43.63 -26.05
CA LYS A 223 46.67 45.01 -25.99
C LYS A 223 48.17 45.01 -25.71
N GLU A 224 48.88 45.58 -26.69
CA GLU A 224 50.30 45.96 -26.75
C GLU A 224 51.36 44.86 -26.75
#